data_AF-A0A0B7BSZ5-F1
#
_entry.id   AF-A0A0B7BSZ5-F1
#
_cell.length_a   1.000
_cell.length_b   1.000
_cell.length_c   1.000
_cell.angle_alpha   90.00
_cell.angle_beta   90.00
_cell.angle_gamma   90.00
#
_symmetry.space_group_name_H-M   'P 1'
#
loop_
_entity.id
_entity.type
_entity.pdbx_description
1 polymer ?
#
loop_
_entity_poly.entity_id
_entity_poly.type
_entity_poly.pdbx_seq_one_letter_code
_entity_poly.pdbx_strand_id
1 'polypeptide(L)'
;MRTVSTMKLLLRVLCLVLLFALSYGQKANSADIDPCSPTQHKILQDSYRSTGYDLRATDTPKCDDKLKSGWYRFQDLNGAPITIPTTCPGRNRCGTVAPYWMDGDLPSVADGIVIGLICTKKKDDHAASCCEEPER
;
A
#
# COMPACT_ATOMS: atom_id res chain seq x y z
N MET A 1 28.20 16.50 -60.04
CA MET A 1 28.50 15.24 -59.30
C MET A 1 28.88 15.44 -57.83
N ARG A 2 29.62 16.50 -57.45
CA ARG A 2 30.01 16.77 -56.04
C ARG A 2 28.83 17.03 -55.09
N THR A 3 27.80 17.74 -55.57
CA THR A 3 26.59 18.10 -54.78
C THR A 3 25.69 16.93 -54.39
N VAL A 4 25.62 15.88 -55.23
CA VAL A 4 24.80 14.68 -54.94
C VAL A 4 25.50 13.78 -53.92
N SER A 5 26.83 13.73 -53.94
CA SER A 5 27.63 12.97 -52.97
C SER A 5 27.58 13.60 -51.58
N THR A 6 27.68 14.93 -51.48
CA THR A 6 27.54 15.64 -50.21
C THR A 6 26.12 15.53 -49.64
N MET A 7 25.08 15.59 -50.48
CA MET A 7 23.69 15.42 -50.04
C MET A 7 23.43 14.00 -49.48
N LYS A 8 23.98 12.97 -50.12
CA LYS A 8 23.90 11.58 -49.61
C LYS A 8 24.65 11.40 -48.29
N LEU A 9 25.78 12.07 -48.12
CA LEU A 9 26.55 12.03 -46.87
C LEU A 9 25.80 12.75 -45.73
N LEU A 10 25.23 13.92 -46.02
CA LEU A 10 24.42 14.70 -45.07
C LEU A 10 23.20 13.91 -44.60
N LEU A 11 22.45 13.26 -45.51
CA LEU A 11 21.31 12.42 -45.12
C LEU A 11 21.73 11.25 -44.21
N ARG A 12 22.87 10.61 -44.48
CA ARG A 12 23.37 9.51 -43.65
C ARG A 12 23.77 9.97 -42.26
N VAL A 13 24.49 11.10 -42.17
CA VAL A 13 24.89 11.68 -40.87
C VAL A 13 23.65 12.10 -40.08
N LEU A 14 22.67 12.76 -40.71
CA LEU A 14 21.42 13.14 -40.06
C LEU A 14 20.65 11.91 -39.55
N CYS A 15 20.57 10.85 -40.35
CA CYS A 15 19.91 9.60 -39.95
C CYS A 15 20.60 8.93 -38.75
N LEU A 16 21.94 8.90 -38.74
CA LEU A 16 22.71 8.38 -37.60
C LEU A 16 22.46 9.22 -36.34
N VAL A 17 22.47 10.56 -36.45
CA VAL A 17 22.18 11.46 -35.31
C VAL A 17 20.76 11.24 -34.77
N LEU A 18 19.77 11.06 -35.65
CA LEU A 18 18.39 10.76 -35.24
C LEU A 18 18.27 9.38 -34.56
N LEU A 19 18.96 8.36 -35.07
CA LEU A 19 19.00 7.03 -34.45
C LEU A 19 19.67 7.06 -33.07
N PHE A 20 20.77 7.80 -32.93
CA PHE A 20 21.42 8.01 -31.64
C PHE A 20 20.52 8.80 -30.67
N ALA A 21 19.82 9.84 -31.14
CA ALA A 21 18.88 10.62 -30.33
C ALA A 21 17.68 9.78 -29.85
N LEU A 22 17.19 8.83 -30.65
CA LEU A 22 16.13 7.88 -30.24
C LEU A 22 16.63 6.86 -29.20
N SER A 23 17.94 6.61 -29.11
CA SER A 23 18.56 5.76 -28.08
C SER A 23 18.96 6.53 -26.81
N TYR A 24 19.11 7.85 -26.90
CA TYR A 24 19.41 8.73 -25.76
C TYR A 24 18.11 9.10 -25.03
N GLY A 25 17.77 8.37 -23.98
CA GLY A 25 16.88 8.91 -22.94
C GLY A 25 15.74 8.06 -22.43
N GLN A 26 15.66 6.76 -22.74
CA GLN A 26 14.81 5.89 -21.92
C GLN A 26 15.55 5.53 -20.63
N LYS A 27 15.55 6.47 -19.67
CA LYS A 27 15.78 6.16 -18.26
C LYS A 27 14.73 5.10 -17.93
N ALA A 28 15.16 3.87 -17.63
CA ALA A 28 14.25 2.87 -17.11
C ALA A 28 13.62 3.50 -15.86
N ASN A 29 12.34 3.85 -15.94
CA ASN A 29 11.58 4.18 -14.76
C ASN A 29 11.73 2.95 -13.86
N SER A 30 12.31 3.16 -12.67
CA SER A 30 12.08 2.23 -11.56
C SER A 30 10.59 1.91 -11.60
N ALA A 31 10.23 0.62 -11.72
CA ALA A 31 8.84 0.23 -11.85
C ALA A 31 8.06 0.88 -10.70
N ASP A 32 7.32 1.94 -11.01
CA ASP A 32 6.67 2.77 -10.02
C ASP A 32 5.64 1.86 -9.34
N ILE A 33 5.84 1.59 -8.05
CA ILE A 33 4.92 0.76 -7.28
C ILE A 33 3.76 1.68 -6.92
N ASP A 34 2.69 1.60 -7.70
CA ASP A 34 1.41 2.25 -7.40
C ASP A 34 0.56 1.28 -6.57
N PRO A 35 0.47 1.45 -5.24
CA PRO A 35 -0.36 0.59 -4.41
C PRO A 35 -1.85 0.66 -4.75
N CYS A 36 -2.29 1.70 -5.47
CA CYS A 36 -3.66 1.81 -5.96
C CYS A 36 -3.93 0.89 -7.15
N SER A 37 -2.90 0.46 -7.87
CA SER A 37 -3.02 -0.47 -8.99
C SER A 37 -3.51 -1.85 -8.54
N PRO A 38 -4.55 -2.43 -9.16
CA PRO A 38 -5.08 -3.74 -8.81
C PRO A 38 -4.07 -4.89 -8.89
N THR A 39 -2.98 -4.72 -9.65
CA THR A 39 -1.93 -5.74 -9.82
C THR A 39 -0.80 -5.61 -8.82
N GLN A 40 -0.75 -4.52 -8.04
CA GLN A 40 0.35 -4.21 -7.12
C GLN A 40 -0.06 -4.27 -5.64
N HIS A 41 -1.31 -4.66 -5.34
CA HIS A 41 -1.77 -5.00 -3.99
C HIS A 41 -2.48 -6.36 -3.94
N LYS A 42 -2.60 -6.92 -2.73
CA LYS A 42 -3.37 -8.13 -2.45
C LYS A 42 -4.67 -7.77 -1.73
N ILE A 43 -5.73 -8.47 -2.06
CA ILE A 43 -7.01 -8.32 -1.37
C ILE A 43 -7.02 -9.17 -0.09
N LEU A 44 -7.42 -8.56 1.03
CA LEU A 44 -7.73 -9.27 2.28
C LEU A 44 -9.25 -9.22 2.51
N GLN A 45 -9.89 -10.38 2.46
CA GLN A 45 -11.35 -10.58 2.60
C GLN A 45 -11.71 -11.43 3.83
N ASP A 46 -10.80 -11.49 4.80
CA ASP A 46 -11.00 -12.24 6.03
C ASP A 46 -12.09 -11.61 6.90
N SER A 47 -13.22 -12.29 7.10
CA SER A 47 -14.34 -11.77 7.90
C SER A 47 -13.98 -11.46 9.34
N TYR A 48 -12.99 -12.18 9.90
CA TYR A 48 -12.52 -11.93 11.26
C TYR A 48 -11.85 -10.57 11.43
N ARG A 49 -11.42 -9.89 10.36
CA ARG A 49 -10.78 -8.55 10.45
C ARG A 49 -11.77 -7.40 10.69
N SER A 50 -13.07 -7.66 10.66
CA SER A 50 -14.11 -6.67 10.95
C SER A 50 -14.08 -6.24 12.42
N THR A 51 -14.35 -4.96 12.70
CA THR A 51 -14.54 -4.45 14.07
C THR A 51 -15.76 -5.06 14.75
N GLY A 52 -16.72 -5.59 13.98
CA GLY A 52 -17.85 -6.36 14.49
C GLY A 52 -17.51 -7.80 14.88
N TYR A 53 -16.30 -8.29 14.58
CA TYR A 53 -15.87 -9.63 14.96
C TYR A 53 -15.31 -9.63 16.39
N ASP A 54 -15.97 -10.36 17.28
CA ASP A 54 -15.54 -10.61 18.65
C ASP A 54 -14.69 -11.89 18.74
N LEU A 55 -13.50 -11.77 19.33
CA LEU A 55 -12.67 -12.91 19.69
C LEU A 55 -13.18 -13.49 21.02
N ARG A 56 -13.71 -14.71 20.99
CA ARG A 56 -14.19 -15.41 22.19
C ARG A 56 -13.04 -16.09 22.92
N ALA A 57 -13.24 -16.37 24.21
CA ALA A 57 -12.25 -17.06 25.03
C ALA A 57 -11.85 -18.46 24.51
N THR A 58 -12.72 -19.10 23.72
CA THR A 58 -12.48 -20.40 23.09
C THR A 58 -11.77 -20.31 21.74
N ASP A 59 -11.67 -19.11 21.17
CA ASP A 59 -11.15 -18.92 19.82
C ASP A 59 -9.61 -18.82 19.85
N THR A 60 -8.95 -19.36 18.83
CA THR A 60 -7.53 -19.09 18.62
C THR A 60 -7.38 -17.70 18.00
N PRO A 61 -6.64 -16.77 18.64
CA PRO A 61 -6.37 -15.45 18.08
C PRO A 61 -5.69 -15.54 16.71
N LYS A 62 -6.07 -14.66 15.80
CA LYS A 62 -5.44 -14.52 14.48
C LYS A 62 -4.26 -13.56 14.56
N CYS A 63 -3.22 -13.91 13.82
CA CYS A 63 -1.98 -13.14 13.69
C CYS A 63 -1.66 -12.99 12.20
N ASP A 64 -1.11 -11.84 11.84
CA ASP A 64 -0.64 -11.55 10.48
C ASP A 64 0.83 -11.98 10.27
N ASP A 65 1.36 -12.85 11.12
CA ASP A 65 2.75 -13.33 11.10
C ASP A 65 3.10 -14.14 9.83
N LYS A 66 2.08 -14.54 9.06
CA LYS A 66 2.24 -15.21 7.76
C LYS A 66 2.04 -14.29 6.56
N LEU A 67 1.60 -13.04 6.76
CA LEU A 67 1.52 -12.06 5.67
C LEU A 67 2.94 -11.75 5.16
N LYS A 68 3.07 -11.58 3.85
CA LYS A 68 4.33 -11.21 3.21
C LYS A 68 4.38 -9.70 3.06
N SER A 69 5.56 -9.10 3.11
CA SER A 69 5.70 -7.68 2.82
C SER A 69 5.10 -7.33 1.46
N GLY A 70 4.31 -6.26 1.41
CA GLY A 70 3.61 -5.82 0.20
C GLY A 70 2.40 -4.96 0.55
N TRP A 71 1.71 -4.49 -0.49
CA TRP A 71 0.50 -3.69 -0.35
C TRP A 71 -0.74 -4.56 -0.24
N TYR A 72 -1.67 -4.13 0.62
CA TYR A 72 -2.91 -4.83 0.89
C TYR A 72 -4.09 -3.88 0.84
N ARG A 73 -5.24 -4.37 0.36
CA ARG A 73 -6.52 -3.67 0.39
C ARG A 73 -7.56 -4.55 1.06
N PHE A 74 -8.24 -4.02 2.07
CA PHE A 74 -9.30 -4.73 2.76
C PHE A 74 -10.62 -4.65 2.00
N GLN A 75 -11.34 -5.76 1.97
CA GLN A 75 -12.70 -5.84 1.46
C GLN A 75 -13.56 -6.69 2.38
N ASP A 76 -14.87 -6.44 2.39
CA ASP A 76 -15.83 -7.35 3.00
C ASP A 76 -16.06 -8.60 2.13
N LEU A 77 -16.89 -9.52 2.62
CA LEU A 77 -17.22 -10.75 1.90
C LEU A 77 -17.99 -10.51 0.58
N ASN A 78 -18.53 -9.32 0.38
CA ASN A 78 -19.22 -8.91 -0.85
C ASN A 78 -18.30 -8.14 -1.81
N GLY A 79 -17.02 -7.97 -1.46
CA GLY A 79 -16.04 -7.22 -2.24
C GLY A 79 -16.11 -5.70 -2.05
N ALA A 80 -16.93 -5.19 -1.13
CA ALA A 80 -16.99 -3.77 -0.83
C ALA A 80 -15.72 -3.33 -0.07
N PRO A 81 -15.14 -2.17 -0.38
CA PRO A 81 -13.95 -1.69 0.32
C PRO A 81 -14.27 -1.40 1.79
N ILE A 82 -13.38 -1.83 2.69
CA ILE A 82 -13.42 -1.47 4.10
C ILE A 82 -12.10 -0.79 4.49
N THR A 83 -12.15 0.05 5.52
CA THR A 83 -10.98 0.78 6.00
C THR A 83 -10.55 0.28 7.36
N ILE A 84 -9.29 0.52 7.71
CA ILE A 84 -8.85 0.36 9.10
C ILE A 84 -9.67 1.32 9.99
N PRO A 85 -10.08 0.90 11.20
CA PRO A 85 -10.84 1.78 12.09
C PRO A 85 -10.04 3.01 12.50
N THR A 86 -10.72 4.15 12.54
CA THR A 86 -10.20 5.44 13.04
C THR A 86 -10.60 5.73 14.49
N THR A 87 -11.34 4.80 15.09
CA THR A 87 -11.78 4.85 16.48
C THR A 87 -11.35 3.57 17.17
N CYS A 88 -10.96 3.67 18.43
CA CYS A 88 -10.55 2.52 19.25
C CYS A 88 -11.59 1.39 19.22
N PRO A 89 -11.27 0.21 18.66
CA PRO A 89 -12.21 -0.91 18.61
C PRO A 89 -12.36 -1.61 19.98
N GLY A 90 -11.47 -1.34 20.93
CA GLY A 90 -11.34 -2.13 22.16
C GLY A 90 -10.52 -3.40 21.95
N ARG A 91 -10.17 -4.10 23.04
CA ARG A 91 -9.42 -5.37 22.98
C ARG A 91 -10.34 -6.50 22.48
N ASN A 92 -9.75 -7.61 22.01
CA ASN A 92 -10.47 -8.81 21.57
C ASN A 92 -11.42 -8.58 20.38
N ARG A 93 -11.14 -7.57 19.55
CA ARG A 93 -11.84 -7.31 18.28
C ARG A 93 -11.00 -7.70 17.08
N CYS A 94 -11.61 -7.74 15.91
CA CYS A 94 -10.92 -8.00 14.64
C CYS A 94 -10.17 -9.35 14.64
N GLY A 95 -10.68 -10.33 15.39
CA GLY A 95 -10.15 -11.68 15.45
C GLY A 95 -8.80 -11.80 16.17
N THR A 96 -8.34 -10.75 16.85
CA THR A 96 -7.08 -10.75 17.60
C THR A 96 -7.28 -10.22 19.02
N VAL A 97 -6.31 -10.51 19.89
CA VAL A 97 -6.31 -10.00 21.27
C VAL A 97 -5.98 -8.52 21.30
N ALA A 98 -5.04 -8.06 20.45
CA ALA A 98 -4.54 -6.69 20.45
C ALA A 98 -4.76 -6.02 19.08
N PRO A 99 -5.99 -5.57 18.77
CA PRO A 99 -6.30 -5.01 17.47
C PRO A 99 -5.55 -3.70 17.22
N TYR A 100 -5.19 -3.51 15.96
CA TYR A 100 -4.58 -2.29 15.45
C TYR A 100 -5.61 -1.35 14.85
N TRP A 101 -5.40 -0.04 15.02
CA TRP A 101 -6.26 1.02 14.51
C TRP A 101 -5.43 2.29 14.26
N MET A 102 -5.96 3.30 13.58
CA MET A 102 -5.29 4.61 13.43
C MET A 102 -6.05 5.68 14.21
N ASP A 103 -5.34 6.54 14.93
CA ASP A 103 -5.96 7.67 15.62
C ASP A 103 -6.03 8.89 14.71
N GLY A 104 -7.24 9.38 14.43
CA GLY A 104 -7.49 10.50 13.53
C GLY A 104 -7.89 10.10 12.11
N ASP A 105 -7.65 11.00 11.16
CA ASP A 105 -8.12 10.86 9.78
C ASP A 105 -7.25 9.92 8.94
N LEU A 106 -7.90 9.19 8.03
CA LEU A 106 -7.20 8.37 7.04
C LEU A 106 -6.60 9.25 5.93
N PRO A 107 -5.43 8.89 5.38
CA PRO A 107 -4.85 9.59 4.24
C PRO A 107 -5.82 9.63 3.05
N SER A 108 -5.91 10.79 2.41
CA SER A 108 -6.64 10.97 1.17
C SER A 108 -5.78 10.58 -0.04
N VAL A 109 -6.39 10.49 -1.22
CA VAL A 109 -5.66 10.27 -2.48
C VAL A 109 -4.62 11.38 -2.73
N ALA A 110 -4.89 12.61 -2.30
CA ALA A 110 -4.00 13.74 -2.49
C ALA A 110 -2.73 13.66 -1.61
N ASP A 111 -2.80 12.94 -0.49
CA ASP A 111 -1.67 12.78 0.44
C ASP A 111 -0.64 11.76 -0.06
N GLY A 112 -1.03 10.88 -0.99
CA GLY A 112 -0.16 9.83 -1.55
C GLY A 112 0.24 8.77 -0.51
N ILE A 113 1.48 8.30 -0.59
CA ILE A 113 2.03 7.32 0.37
C ILE A 113 2.59 8.08 1.56
N VAL A 114 1.97 7.88 2.73
CA VAL A 114 2.39 8.51 3.99
C VAL A 114 2.77 7.49 5.05
N ILE A 115 3.59 7.92 6.01
CA ILE A 115 3.88 7.16 7.23
C ILE A 115 2.77 7.48 8.23
N GLY A 116 1.95 6.48 8.55
CA GLY A 116 0.89 6.58 9.56
C GLY A 116 1.32 5.97 10.89
N LEU A 117 0.87 6.55 12.00
CA LEU A 117 0.97 5.95 13.33
C LEU A 117 -0.18 4.94 13.51
N ILE A 118 0.16 3.73 13.95
CA ILE A 118 -0.85 2.75 14.36
C ILE A 118 -0.89 2.66 15.88
N CYS A 119 -2.11 2.60 16.40
CA CYS A 119 -2.39 2.36 17.81
C CYS A 119 -2.77 0.89 18.04
N THR A 120 -2.59 0.41 19.27
CA THR A 120 -3.01 -0.93 19.69
C THR A 120 -3.62 -0.88 21.09
N LYS A 121 -4.58 -1.78 21.36
CA LYS A 121 -5.22 -1.93 22.67
C LYS A 121 -4.99 -3.34 23.20
N LYS A 122 -4.10 -3.48 24.19
CA LYS A 122 -3.72 -4.78 24.76
C LYS A 122 -4.51 -5.18 26.02
N LYS A 123 -5.11 -4.21 26.71
CA LYS A 123 -5.80 -4.40 28.00
C LYS A 123 -7.30 -4.12 27.89
N ASP A 124 -8.09 -4.86 28.68
CA ASP A 124 -9.56 -4.78 28.75
C ASP A 124 -10.07 -3.68 29.71
N ASP A 125 -9.21 -2.73 30.08
CA ASP A 125 -9.53 -1.65 30.99
C ASP A 125 -10.07 -0.42 30.25
N HIS A 126 -11.29 -0.01 30.60
CA HIS A 126 -11.88 1.24 30.10
C HIS A 126 -11.06 2.48 30.50
N ALA A 127 -10.19 2.36 31.51
CA ALA A 127 -9.33 3.44 31.99
C ALA A 127 -7.97 3.52 31.26
N ALA A 128 -7.46 2.46 30.64
CA ALA A 128 -6.19 2.61 29.91
C ALA A 128 -6.40 3.21 28.53
N SER A 129 -5.41 4.01 28.12
CA SER A 129 -5.36 4.64 26.82
C SER A 129 -5.64 3.66 25.68
N CYS A 130 -6.41 4.13 24.70
CA CYS A 130 -6.71 3.40 23.48
C CYS A 130 -5.53 3.40 22.48
N CYS A 131 -4.61 4.34 22.65
CA CYS A 131 -3.31 4.36 22.00
C CYS A 131 -2.25 4.21 23.07
N GLU A 132 -1.72 2.99 23.23
CA GLU A 132 -0.41 2.85 23.86
C GLU A 132 0.61 3.45 22.88
N GLU A 133 1.33 4.49 23.28
CA GLU A 133 2.49 4.95 22.51
C GLU A 133 3.46 3.76 22.34
N PRO A 134 4.07 3.57 21.16
CA PRO A 134 5.07 2.52 20.99
C PRO A 134 6.19 2.75 22.00
N GLU A 135 6.54 1.72 22.78
CA GLU A 135 7.75 1.74 23.61
C GLU A 135 8.93 2.04 22.68
N ARG A 136 9.53 3.22 22.88
CA ARG A 136 10.70 3.69 22.15
C ARG A 136 11.93 2.86 22.48
#